data_AF-A0A6A0ABF6-F1
#
_entry.id   AF-A0A6A0ABF6-F1
#
_cell.length_a   1.000
_cell.length_b   1.000
_cell.length_c   1.000
_cell.angle_alpha   90.00
_cell.angle_beta   90.00
_cell.angle_gamma   90.00
#
_symmetry.space_group_name_H-M   'P 1'
#
loop_
_entity.id
_entity.type
_entity.pdbx_description
1 polymer ?
#
loop_
_entity_poly.entity_id
_entity_poly.type
_entity_poly.pdbx_seq_one_letter_code
_entity_poly.pdbx_strand_id
1 'polypeptide(L)'
;MLEVECKWTPNKVQEAKLAYGTASLEHPGVKMVAWERGKYYIGGKLTGFELPKRVFPCATPSQVRASLPPFTDIVVFQCRNPVHRAHYELFTRALQADNVRPGSVCLVHPTCGPTQDDDIPGIVRFHTYEVLKKELNDPRIRCLQQCKTHSKTTSDKSGMQLLESMGMRNSNAARSHQPQICA
;
A
#
# COMPACT_ATOMS: atom_id res chain seq x y z
N MET A 1 -9.77 -12.49 22.63
CA MET A 1 -11.15 -12.60 23.11
C MET A 1 -11.93 -11.40 22.61
N LEU A 2 -13.16 -11.60 22.12
CA LEU A 2 -14.07 -10.52 21.72
C LEU A 2 -15.20 -10.45 22.74
N GLU A 3 -15.36 -9.30 23.40
CA GLU A 3 -16.53 -8.97 24.21
C GLU A 3 -17.59 -8.41 23.26
N VAL A 4 -18.72 -9.09 23.10
CA VAL A 4 -19.75 -8.71 22.12
C VAL A 4 -20.68 -7.66 22.70
N GLU A 5 -20.68 -6.47 22.12
CA GLU A 5 -21.52 -5.33 22.53
C GLU A 5 -22.63 -5.06 21.51
N CYS A 6 -22.38 -5.33 20.23
CA CYS A 6 -23.37 -5.10 19.18
C CYS A 6 -23.34 -6.18 18.10
N LYS A 7 -24.52 -6.39 17.49
CA LYS A 7 -24.74 -7.24 16.33
C LYS A 7 -25.62 -6.49 15.35
N TRP A 8 -25.19 -6.35 14.10
CA TRP A 8 -26.00 -5.67 13.07
C TRP A 8 -25.97 -6.41 11.74
N THR A 9 -26.98 -6.16 10.91
CA THR A 9 -27.06 -6.67 9.53
C THR A 9 -26.61 -5.55 8.58
N PRO A 10 -25.46 -5.68 7.90
CA PRO A 10 -24.98 -4.64 7.00
C PRO A 10 -25.76 -4.64 5.68
N ASN A 11 -25.95 -3.45 5.10
CA ASN A 11 -26.31 -3.34 3.69
C ASN A 11 -25.03 -3.55 2.85
N LYS A 12 -24.80 -4.78 2.41
CA LYS A 12 -23.60 -5.18 1.66
C LYS A 12 -23.41 -4.39 0.35
N VAL A 13 -24.50 -4.01 -0.33
CA VAL A 13 -24.44 -3.22 -1.57
C VAL A 13 -23.96 -1.80 -1.27
N GLN A 14 -24.49 -1.18 -0.22
CA GLN A 14 -24.05 0.14 0.21
C GLN A 14 -22.61 0.13 0.74
N GLU A 15 -22.23 -0.89 1.52
CA GLU A 15 -20.85 -1.10 1.97
C GLU A 15 -19.89 -1.19 0.77
N ALA A 16 -20.23 -1.99 -0.23
CA ALA A 16 -19.40 -2.16 -1.42
C ALA A 16 -19.21 -0.85 -2.19
N LYS A 17 -20.28 -0.09 -2.44
CA LYS A 17 -20.21 1.20 -3.12
C LYS A 17 -19.36 2.21 -2.36
N LEU A 18 -19.49 2.29 -1.04
CA LEU A 18 -18.74 3.24 -0.23
C LEU A 18 -17.27 2.83 -0.05
N ALA A 19 -16.97 1.53 0.06
CA ALA A 19 -15.61 1.05 0.29
C ALA A 19 -14.79 0.87 -1.00
N TYR A 20 -15.43 0.51 -2.11
CA TYR A 20 -14.76 0.17 -3.37
C TYR A 20 -15.19 1.05 -4.56
N GLY A 21 -16.13 1.98 -4.37
CA GLY A 21 -16.68 2.81 -5.45
C GLY A 21 -17.62 2.06 -6.39
N THR A 22 -17.85 0.76 -6.19
CA THR A 22 -18.66 -0.09 -7.07
C THR A 22 -19.35 -1.21 -6.29
N ALA A 23 -20.47 -1.69 -6.82
CA ALA A 23 -21.15 -2.92 -6.36
C ALA A 23 -21.04 -4.06 -7.39
N SER A 24 -20.16 -3.93 -8.39
CA SER A 24 -19.94 -4.99 -9.37
C SER A 24 -19.28 -6.22 -8.73
N LEU A 25 -19.87 -7.40 -8.97
CA LEU A 25 -19.35 -8.68 -8.49
C LEU A 25 -18.03 -9.09 -9.18
N GLU A 26 -17.67 -8.44 -10.30
CA GLU A 26 -16.37 -8.61 -10.94
C GLU A 26 -15.22 -8.06 -10.09
N HIS A 27 -15.50 -7.11 -9.19
CA HIS A 27 -14.48 -6.58 -8.31
C HIS A 27 -14.20 -7.56 -7.15
N PRO A 28 -12.95 -8.01 -6.93
CA PRO A 28 -12.63 -9.06 -5.97
C PRO A 28 -13.03 -8.69 -4.53
N GLY A 29 -12.84 -7.42 -4.14
CA GLY A 29 -13.27 -6.91 -2.84
C GLY A 29 -14.80 -6.93 -2.63
N VAL A 30 -15.57 -6.74 -3.70
CA VAL A 30 -17.05 -6.75 -3.62
C VAL A 30 -17.55 -8.18 -3.55
N LYS A 31 -16.96 -9.09 -4.34
CA LYS A 31 -17.23 -10.53 -4.28
C LYS A 31 -17.02 -11.09 -2.87
N MET A 32 -15.93 -10.73 -2.20
CA MET A 32 -15.68 -11.10 -0.80
C MET A 32 -16.77 -10.58 0.14
N VAL A 33 -17.18 -9.30 0.02
CA VAL A 33 -18.27 -8.74 0.85
C VAL A 33 -19.58 -9.46 0.59
N ALA A 34 -19.90 -9.75 -0.67
CA ALA A 34 -21.14 -10.40 -1.07
C ALA A 34 -21.23 -11.84 -0.56
N TRP A 35 -20.19 -12.66 -0.78
CA TRP A 35 -20.27 -14.11 -0.66
C TRP A 35 -19.48 -14.72 0.50
N GLU A 36 -18.33 -14.16 0.86
CA GLU A 36 -17.47 -14.74 1.91
C GLU A 36 -17.83 -14.21 3.30
N ARG A 37 -18.27 -12.95 3.40
CA ARG A 37 -18.65 -12.38 4.69
C ARG A 37 -20.01 -12.89 5.15
N GLY A 38 -20.09 -13.22 6.44
CA GLY A 38 -21.33 -13.65 7.10
C GLY A 38 -22.46 -12.61 7.04
N LYS A 39 -23.67 -13.05 7.37
CA LYS A 39 -24.89 -12.22 7.36
C LYS A 39 -24.84 -11.09 8.41
N TYR A 40 -24.20 -11.33 9.54
CA TYR A 40 -24.16 -10.39 10.66
C TYR A 40 -22.73 -9.93 10.93
N TYR A 41 -22.57 -8.66 11.23
CA TYR A 41 -21.33 -8.11 11.78
C TYR A 41 -21.48 -7.96 13.29
N ILE A 42 -20.38 -8.21 14.00
CA ILE A 42 -20.31 -8.21 15.46
C ILE A 42 -19.25 -7.19 15.86
N GLY A 43 -19.58 -6.33 16.81
CA GLY A 43 -18.69 -5.30 17.34
C GLY A 43 -18.59 -5.38 18.85
N GLY A 44 -17.47 -4.91 19.36
CA GLY A 44 -17.17 -4.78 20.78
C GLY A 44 -15.67 -4.91 21.04
N LYS A 45 -15.29 -4.88 22.31
CA LYS A 45 -13.88 -4.82 22.72
C LYS A 45 -13.12 -6.11 22.37
N LEU A 46 -11.98 -5.96 21.71
CA LEU A 46 -11.07 -7.05 21.37
C LEU A 46 -9.83 -7.04 22.27
N THR A 47 -9.61 -8.13 23.00
CA THR A 47 -8.42 -8.36 23.83
C THR A 47 -7.50 -9.37 23.15
N GLY A 48 -6.29 -8.95 22.76
CA GLY A 48 -5.27 -9.83 22.18
C GLY A 48 -4.47 -10.55 23.27
N PHE A 49 -4.20 -11.85 23.08
CA PHE A 49 -3.42 -12.64 24.03
C PHE A 49 -1.96 -12.79 23.59
N GLU A 50 -1.76 -13.21 22.35
CA GLU A 50 -0.44 -13.38 21.75
C GLU A 50 -0.39 -12.74 20.37
N LEU A 51 0.80 -12.31 19.97
CA LEU A 51 1.04 -11.87 18.60
C LEU A 51 0.99 -13.08 17.65
N PRO A 52 0.43 -12.92 16.44
CA PRO A 52 0.39 -14.00 15.47
C PRO A 52 1.81 -14.42 15.08
N LYS A 53 2.07 -15.73 15.09
CA LYS A 53 3.31 -16.30 14.56
C LYS A 53 3.35 -16.10 13.05
N ARG A 54 4.46 -15.57 12.53
CA ARG A 54 4.65 -15.24 11.11
C ARG A 54 5.87 -15.96 10.57
N VAL A 55 5.85 -16.25 9.28
CA VAL A 55 6.95 -16.92 8.55
C VAL A 55 8.17 -16.00 8.39
N PHE A 56 7.96 -14.68 8.50
CA PHE A 56 9.00 -13.66 8.39
C PHE A 56 8.80 -12.60 9.49
N PRO A 57 9.88 -11.91 9.90
CA PRO A 57 9.82 -10.87 10.93
C PRO A 57 8.97 -9.70 10.43
N CYS A 58 8.13 -9.17 11.31
CA CYS A 58 7.32 -7.98 11.04
C CYS A 58 7.28 -7.12 12.28
N ALA A 59 7.78 -5.90 12.14
CA ALA A 59 7.71 -4.92 13.21
C ALA A 59 6.26 -4.47 13.43
N THR A 60 5.89 -4.30 14.70
CA THR A 60 4.67 -3.59 15.10
C THR A 60 4.80 -2.09 14.78
N PRO A 61 3.69 -1.34 14.66
CA PRO A 61 3.76 0.10 14.44
C PRO A 61 4.58 0.85 15.51
N SER A 62 4.57 0.39 16.76
CA SER A 62 5.42 0.96 17.83
C SER A 62 6.90 0.68 17.59
N GLN A 63 7.27 -0.55 17.24
CA GLN A 63 8.65 -0.91 16.90
C GLN A 63 9.15 -0.17 15.66
N VAL A 64 8.32 -0.01 14.62
CA VAL A 64 8.68 0.78 13.43
C VAL A 64 8.97 2.22 13.84
N ARG A 65 8.07 2.88 14.58
CA ARG A 65 8.28 4.25 15.06
C ARG A 65 9.53 4.39 15.92
N ALA A 66 9.77 3.45 16.84
CA ALA A 66 10.96 3.46 17.68
C ALA A 66 12.27 3.29 16.91
N SER A 67 12.22 2.62 15.74
CA SER A 67 13.39 2.46 14.89
C SER A 67 13.75 3.72 14.10
N LEU A 68 12.78 4.58 13.81
CA LEU A 68 12.95 5.76 12.95
C LEU A 68 13.65 6.90 13.69
N PRO A 69 14.42 7.74 12.98
CA PRO A 69 15.09 8.88 13.59
C PRO A 69 14.08 9.90 14.14
N PRO A 70 14.34 10.50 15.31
CA PRO A 70 13.47 11.49 15.90
C PRO A 70 13.50 12.80 15.10
N PHE A 71 12.36 13.49 15.05
CA PHE A 71 12.22 14.81 14.41
C PHE A 71 12.61 14.87 12.92
N THR A 72 12.50 13.75 12.21
CA THR A 72 12.81 13.64 10.78
C THR A 72 11.54 13.35 9.98
N ASP A 73 11.45 13.91 8.77
CA ASP A 73 10.37 13.54 7.84
C ASP A 73 10.61 12.15 7.26
N ILE A 74 9.52 11.38 7.17
CA ILE A 74 9.56 10.00 6.71
C ILE A 74 8.71 9.88 5.44
N VAL A 75 9.38 9.60 4.32
CA VAL A 75 8.71 9.27 3.05
C VAL A 75 8.42 7.77 3.07
N VAL A 76 7.16 7.37 2.93
CA VAL A 76 6.79 5.94 2.98
C VAL A 76 6.47 5.42 1.59
N PHE A 77 7.22 4.42 1.13
CA PHE A 77 6.96 3.72 -0.12
C PHE A 77 6.26 2.39 0.15
N GLN A 78 4.93 2.37 0.02
CA GLN A 78 4.14 1.15 0.11
C GLN A 78 4.18 0.41 -1.23
N CYS A 79 4.62 -0.85 -1.21
CA CYS A 79 4.59 -1.71 -2.39
C CYS A 79 4.03 -3.10 -2.08
N ARG A 80 3.46 -3.76 -3.09
CA ARG A 80 3.10 -5.19 -3.04
C ARG A 80 3.98 -6.04 -3.97
N ASN A 81 4.56 -5.41 -4.99
CA ASN A 81 5.41 -6.03 -5.99
C ASN A 81 6.89 -5.77 -5.69
N PRO A 82 7.79 -6.68 -6.10
CA PRO A 82 9.24 -6.45 -6.04
C PRO A 82 9.65 -5.06 -6.55
N VAL A 83 10.63 -4.46 -5.87
CA VAL A 83 11.19 -3.17 -6.26
C VAL A 83 12.12 -3.38 -7.45
N HIS A 84 11.90 -2.59 -8.50
CA HIS A 84 12.79 -2.48 -9.65
C HIS A 84 13.43 -1.10 -9.68
N ARG A 85 14.37 -0.87 -10.59
CA ARG A 85 15.13 0.39 -10.68
C ARG A 85 14.24 1.63 -10.79
N ALA A 86 13.10 1.54 -11.47
CA ALA A 86 12.15 2.66 -11.55
C ALA A 86 11.59 3.06 -10.17
N HIS A 87 11.25 2.08 -9.33
CA HIS A 87 10.80 2.34 -7.96
C HIS A 87 11.93 2.95 -7.11
N TYR A 88 13.17 2.50 -7.32
CA TYR A 88 14.35 3.07 -6.65
C TYR A 88 14.54 4.56 -6.96
N GLU A 89 14.49 4.92 -8.25
CA GLU A 89 14.56 6.31 -8.68
C GLU A 89 13.40 7.14 -8.10
N LEU A 90 12.19 6.57 -8.07
CA LEU A 90 11.01 7.24 -7.55
C LEU A 90 11.19 7.65 -6.08
N PHE A 91 11.52 6.72 -5.19
CA PHE A 91 11.64 7.06 -3.77
C PHE A 91 12.91 7.85 -3.46
N THR A 92 13.97 7.74 -4.28
CA THR A 92 15.18 8.55 -4.13
C THR A 92 14.92 10.00 -4.50
N ARG A 93 14.20 10.23 -5.61
CA ARG A 93 13.74 11.59 -5.98
C ARG A 93 12.72 12.14 -5.01
N ALA A 94 11.86 11.30 -4.43
CA ALA A 94 10.92 11.76 -3.41
C ALA A 94 11.62 12.35 -2.17
N LEU A 95 12.83 11.88 -1.82
CA LEU A 95 13.65 12.49 -0.76
C LEU A 95 14.25 13.85 -1.15
N GLN A 96 14.28 14.18 -2.44
CA GLN A 96 14.82 15.43 -2.98
C GLN A 96 13.70 16.43 -3.35
N ALA A 97 12.44 16.07 -3.12
CA ALA A 97 11.32 16.93 -3.47
C ALA A 97 11.30 18.18 -2.57
N ASP A 98 10.89 19.32 -3.13
CA ASP A 98 10.89 20.62 -2.43
C ASP A 98 10.05 20.65 -1.15
N ASN A 99 9.07 19.74 -1.04
CA ASN A 99 8.19 19.58 0.12
C ASN A 99 8.73 18.60 1.17
N VAL A 100 9.96 18.10 1.02
CA VAL A 100 10.60 17.13 1.93
C VAL A 100 11.87 17.76 2.49
N ARG A 101 12.02 17.75 3.82
CA ARG A 101 13.17 18.40 4.48
C ARG A 101 14.48 17.67 4.17
N PRO A 102 15.62 18.38 4.06
CA PRO A 102 16.93 17.74 4.00
C PRO A 102 17.15 16.81 5.21
N GLY A 103 17.77 15.65 4.97
CA GLY A 103 17.98 14.63 6.02
C GLY A 103 16.80 13.68 6.24
N SER A 104 15.75 13.76 5.41
CA SER A 104 14.62 12.82 5.43
C SER A 104 15.02 11.38 5.15
N VAL A 105 14.19 10.45 5.61
CA VAL A 105 14.38 9.00 5.45
C VAL A 105 13.24 8.39 4.65
N CYS A 106 13.58 7.48 3.75
CA CYS A 106 12.62 6.67 3.01
C CYS A 106 12.39 5.34 3.75
N LEU A 107 11.13 5.05 4.07
CA LEU A 107 10.67 3.78 4.58
C LEU A 107 10.04 2.97 3.44
N VAL A 108 10.77 1.99 2.91
CA VAL A 108 10.23 0.99 1.97
C VAL A 108 9.47 -0.05 2.78
N HIS A 109 8.14 -0.05 2.62
CA HIS A 109 7.21 -0.81 3.47
C HIS A 109 6.44 -1.85 2.65
N PRO A 110 7.07 -2.97 2.24
CA PRO A 110 6.41 -3.95 1.38
C PRO A 110 5.36 -4.75 2.16
N THR A 111 4.24 -5.02 1.49
CA THR A 111 3.22 -5.97 1.98
C THR A 111 3.67 -7.39 1.67
N CYS A 112 4.02 -8.19 2.67
CA CYS A 112 4.42 -9.60 2.49
C CYS A 112 3.33 -10.61 2.91
N GLY A 113 2.16 -10.14 3.34
CA GLY A 113 1.01 -10.99 3.72
C GLY A 113 0.30 -11.62 2.51
N PRO A 114 -0.87 -12.28 2.72
CA PRO A 114 -1.70 -12.79 1.64
C PRO A 114 -2.06 -11.67 0.66
N THR A 115 -1.83 -11.91 -0.62
CA THR A 115 -2.11 -10.97 -1.72
C THR A 115 -3.03 -11.62 -2.75
N GLN A 116 -3.11 -11.09 -3.97
CA GLN A 116 -3.96 -11.71 -5.01
C GLN A 116 -3.33 -13.02 -5.50
N ASP A 117 -4.13 -13.92 -6.07
CA ASP A 117 -3.70 -15.27 -6.47
C ASP A 117 -2.60 -15.27 -7.54
N ASP A 118 -2.51 -14.19 -8.32
CA ASP A 118 -1.51 -13.94 -9.36
C ASP A 118 -0.22 -13.27 -8.85
N ASP A 119 -0.15 -12.89 -7.56
CA ASP A 119 1.01 -12.23 -6.99
C ASP A 119 2.11 -13.23 -6.60
N ILE A 120 3.37 -12.79 -6.70
CA ILE A 120 4.55 -13.56 -6.26
C ILE A 120 4.40 -13.96 -4.78
N PRO A 121 4.73 -15.21 -4.39
CA PRO A 121 4.61 -15.65 -3.00
C PRO A 121 5.30 -14.72 -2.00
N GLY A 122 4.66 -14.50 -0.85
CA GLY A 122 5.15 -13.56 0.17
C GLY A 122 6.57 -13.85 0.66
N ILE A 123 6.95 -15.13 0.74
CA ILE A 123 8.31 -15.55 1.12
C ILE A 123 9.36 -15.15 0.08
N VAL A 124 9.04 -15.30 -1.21
CA VAL A 124 9.93 -14.92 -2.31
C VAL A 124 10.12 -13.40 -2.30
N ARG A 125 9.01 -12.65 -2.14
CA ARG A 125 9.07 -11.18 -2.00
C ARG A 125 9.93 -10.77 -0.81
N PHE A 126 9.74 -11.40 0.36
CA PHE A 126 10.55 -11.15 1.55
C PHE A 126 12.05 -11.31 1.26
N HIS A 127 12.46 -12.42 0.63
CA HIS A 127 13.85 -12.63 0.24
C HIS A 127 14.38 -11.58 -0.73
N THR A 128 13.56 -11.14 -1.70
CA THR A 128 13.95 -10.05 -2.61
C THR A 128 14.26 -8.76 -1.85
N TYR A 129 13.47 -8.41 -0.82
CA TYR A 129 13.71 -7.21 -0.03
C TYR A 129 14.93 -7.33 0.89
N GLU A 130 15.23 -8.53 1.41
CA GLU A 130 16.46 -8.76 2.16
C GLU A 130 17.71 -8.59 1.29
N VAL A 131 17.66 -9.04 0.03
CA VAL A 131 18.73 -8.79 -0.94
C VAL A 131 18.80 -7.31 -1.29
N LEU A 132 17.67 -6.67 -1.62
CA LEU A 132 17.62 -5.24 -1.93
C LEU A 132 18.24 -4.39 -0.82
N LYS A 133 17.91 -4.68 0.45
CA LYS A 133 18.45 -3.96 1.61
C LYS A 133 19.98 -4.05 1.67
N LYS A 134 20.55 -5.21 1.34
CA LYS A 134 22.01 -5.41 1.30
C LYS A 134 22.65 -4.65 0.13
N GLU A 135 22.02 -4.69 -1.04
CA GLU A 135 22.53 -4.03 -2.25
C GLU A 135 22.48 -2.50 -2.15
N LEU A 136 21.41 -1.94 -1.58
CA LEU A 136 21.26 -0.49 -1.46
C LEU A 136 22.29 0.12 -0.50
N ASN A 137 22.53 -0.55 0.64
CA ASN A 137 23.45 -0.11 1.69
C ASN A 137 23.40 1.40 2.03
N ASP A 138 22.23 2.03 1.89
CA ASP A 138 22.01 3.46 2.13
C ASP A 138 21.26 3.64 3.46
N PRO A 139 21.83 4.31 4.47
CA PRO A 139 21.19 4.51 5.77
C PRO A 139 19.90 5.35 5.69
N ARG A 140 19.71 6.11 4.61
CA ARG A 140 18.50 6.92 4.34
C ARG A 140 17.35 6.08 3.79
N ILE A 141 17.61 4.87 3.30
CA ILE A 141 16.59 3.97 2.74
C ILE A 141 16.46 2.76 3.65
N ARG A 142 15.34 2.69 4.36
CA ARG A 142 15.05 1.64 5.32
C ARG A 142 13.97 0.72 4.78
N CYS A 143 14.30 -0.55 4.62
CA CYS A 143 13.32 -1.56 4.28
C CYS A 143 12.82 -2.27 5.55
N LEU A 144 11.51 -2.14 5.83
CA LEU A 144 10.84 -2.83 6.92
C LEU A 144 9.56 -3.46 6.39
N GLN A 145 9.40 -4.76 6.56
CA GLN A 145 8.30 -5.50 5.98
C GLN A 145 7.03 -5.37 6.83
N GLN A 146 5.89 -5.18 6.15
CA GLN A 146 4.57 -5.23 6.75
C GLN A 146 3.88 -6.55 6.41
N CYS A 147 3.38 -7.25 7.41
CA CYS A 147 2.38 -8.29 7.17
C CYS A 147 1.01 -7.63 7.13
N LYS A 148 0.34 -7.70 5.98
CA LYS A 148 -1.12 -7.61 5.98
C LYS A 148 -1.68 -8.97 6.41
N THR A 149 -2.80 -8.94 7.11
CA THR A 149 -3.54 -10.15 7.45
C THR A 149 -4.53 -10.52 6.35
N HIS A 150 -4.98 -9.55 5.51
CA HIS A 150 -5.89 -9.75 4.39
C HIS A 150 -5.61 -8.75 3.26
N SER A 151 -5.89 -9.13 2.00
CA SER A 151 -5.86 -8.22 0.86
C SER A 151 -7.15 -7.37 0.84
N LYS A 152 -6.99 -6.05 0.83
CA LYS A 152 -8.06 -5.13 0.44
C LYS A 152 -7.55 -4.37 -0.78
N THR A 153 -8.04 -4.74 -1.95
CA THR A 153 -7.84 -3.98 -3.18
C THR A 153 -8.89 -2.88 -3.19
N THR A 154 -8.50 -1.67 -2.82
CA THR A 154 -9.29 -0.46 -3.07
C THR A 154 -8.51 0.32 -4.11
N SER A 155 -8.93 0.27 -5.37
CA SER A 155 -8.39 1.14 -6.40
C SER A 155 -9.00 2.53 -6.23
N ASP A 156 -8.65 3.22 -5.14
CA ASP A 156 -9.03 4.60 -4.99
C ASP A 156 -8.09 5.45 -5.86
N LYS A 157 -8.60 5.87 -7.02
CA LYS A 157 -7.89 6.78 -7.94
C LYS A 157 -7.90 8.24 -7.45
N SER A 158 -8.58 8.54 -6.34
CA SER A 158 -8.68 9.91 -5.80
C SER A 158 -7.33 10.50 -5.40
N GLY A 159 -6.37 9.68 -4.97
CA GLY A 159 -5.01 10.11 -4.65
C GLY A 159 -4.19 10.58 -5.87
N MET A 160 -4.57 10.18 -7.08
CA MET A 160 -3.87 10.56 -8.31
C MET A 160 -4.42 11.89 -8.89
N GLN A 161 -5.67 12.24 -8.59
CA GLN A 161 -6.27 13.53 -8.96
C GLN A 161 -5.68 14.71 -8.17
N LEU A 162 -5.15 14.48 -6.97
CA LEU A 162 -4.46 15.53 -6.20
C LEU A 162 -3.16 15.98 -6.86
N LEU A 163 -2.45 15.08 -7.57
CA LEU A 163 -1.23 15.43 -8.32
C LEU A 163 -1.53 16.19 -9.62
N GLU A 164 -2.66 15.92 -10.28
CA GLU A 164 -3.10 16.70 -11.44
C GLU A 164 -3.56 18.11 -11.06
N SER A 165 -4.10 18.30 -9.85
CA SER A 165 -4.49 19.62 -9.33
C SER A 165 -3.30 20.53 -8.95
N MET A 166 -2.09 19.98 -8.86
CA MET A 166 -0.86 20.73 -8.53
C MET A 166 -0.05 21.20 -9.76
N GLY A 167 -0.63 21.15 -10.97
CA GLY A 167 -0.15 21.95 -12.11
C GLY A 167 1.18 21.52 -12.75
N MET A 168 1.68 20.31 -12.49
CA MET A 168 2.84 19.78 -13.23
C MET A 168 2.42 19.28 -14.62
N ARG A 169 2.39 20.21 -15.58
CA ARG A 169 2.28 19.91 -17.01
C ARG A 169 3.51 19.13 -17.46
N ASN A 170 3.31 17.92 -18.00
CA ASN A 170 4.32 17.19 -18.76
C ASN A 170 4.67 17.98 -20.04
N SER A 171 5.69 18.83 -19.98
CA SER A 171 6.37 19.37 -21.15
C SER A 171 7.36 18.34 -21.67
N ASN A 172 6.91 17.44 -22.55
CA ASN A 172 7.71 16.87 -23.64
C ASN A 172 6.88 15.83 -24.42
N ALA A 173 6.07 16.33 -25.35
CA ALA A 173 5.64 15.58 -26.52
C ALA A 173 5.81 16.51 -27.73
N ALA A 174 7.05 16.63 -28.20
CA ALA A 174 7.37 17.30 -29.46
C ALA A 174 7.76 16.25 -30.51
N ARG A 175 6.81 16.01 -31.42
CA ARG A 175 6.96 15.93 -32.88
C ARG A 175 7.75 14.77 -33.52
N SER A 176 6.99 13.87 -34.15
CA SER A 176 7.05 13.44 -35.57
C SER A 176 5.91 12.44 -35.78
N HIS A 177 5.01 12.46 -36.76
CA HIS A 177 4.87 13.08 -38.07
C HIS A 177 3.39 13.45 -38.34
N GLN A 178 3.15 14.55 -39.05
CA GLN A 178 1.94 14.73 -39.88
C GLN A 178 2.20 14.10 -41.27
N PRO A 179 1.14 13.69 -41.99
CA PRO A 179 0.56 14.61 -42.98
C PRO A 179 -0.99 14.60 -42.97
N GLN A 180 -1.62 15.79 -43.05
CA GLN A 180 -2.47 16.22 -44.18
C GLN A 180 -3.94 15.71 -44.11
N ILE A 181 -5.02 16.44 -44.41
CA ILE A 181 -5.29 17.70 -45.12
C ILE A 181 -6.67 18.23 -44.65
N CYS A 182 -6.84 19.55 -44.82
CA CYS A 182 -8.01 20.40 -44.61
C CYS A 182 -9.34 19.91 -45.23
N ALA A 183 -10.45 20.15 -44.54
CA ALA A 183 -11.50 21.13 -44.90
C ALA A 183 -12.39 21.39 -43.68
#